data_AF-A0A2B0X114-F1
#
_entry.id   AF-A0A2B0X114-F1
#
_cell.length_a   1.000
_cell.length_b   1.000
_cell.length_c   1.000
_cell.angle_alpha   90.00
_cell.angle_beta   90.00
_cell.angle_gamma   90.00
#
_symmetry.space_group_name_H-M   'P 1'
#
loop_
_entity.id
_entity.type
_entity.pdbx_description
1 polymer ?
#
loop_
_entity_poly.entity_id
_entity_poly.type
_entity_poly.pdbx_seq_one_letter_code
_entity_poly.pdbx_strand_id
1 'polypeptide(L)'
;MDNLFNQIATFLNISLPQEIMNAFKDPIYLKHKNDFSIRLLSFEEATEVYVYLHEDVNISEVFPLWTDDNSNYVGVYMLGPLTGKVCFIDHEEIDLSPVYPHVQTLINTLLESPAIDWYELPKHYPCSKENADELQLQQDVNTIKELKILLTQPELTEEKRAHYLFSIMALTPYAHLHEIIPFLEDSDMWVQERAAEILGFHRYVSASEKLNWVKEHGQHNGKTAAELALKRIEIELKN
;
A
#
# COMPACT_ATOMS: atom_id res chain seq x y z
N MET A 1 -27.67 -1.02 -15.04
CA MET A 1 -26.42 -0.25 -14.98
C MET A 1 -25.32 -1.26 -14.91
N ASP A 2 -24.45 -1.30 -15.92
CA ASP A 2 -23.24 -2.11 -15.81
C ASP A 2 -22.43 -1.60 -14.64
N ASN A 3 -22.02 -2.51 -13.76
CA ASN A 3 -21.17 -2.19 -12.63
C ASN A 3 -19.86 -1.60 -13.18
N LEU A 4 -19.36 -0.49 -12.61
CA LEU A 4 -18.10 0.16 -12.99
C LEU A 4 -16.96 -0.87 -13.20
N PHE A 5 -16.90 -1.89 -12.34
CA PHE A 5 -15.90 -2.95 -12.43
C PHE A 5 -16.06 -3.91 -13.61
N ASN A 6 -17.29 -4.12 -14.11
CA ASN A 6 -17.47 -4.85 -15.36
C ASN A 6 -16.89 -4.06 -16.54
N GLN A 7 -17.05 -2.74 -16.53
CA GLN A 7 -16.48 -1.87 -17.56
C GLN A 7 -14.96 -1.90 -17.48
N ILE A 8 -14.39 -1.82 -16.28
CA ILE A 8 -12.94 -1.92 -16.04
C ILE A 8 -12.40 -3.30 -16.44
N ALA A 9 -13.05 -4.39 -16.03
CA ALA A 9 -12.64 -5.74 -16.40
C ALA A 9 -12.67 -5.94 -17.92
N THR A 10 -13.68 -5.40 -18.59
CA THR A 10 -13.78 -5.41 -20.05
C THR A 10 -12.68 -4.58 -20.69
N PHE A 11 -12.43 -3.38 -20.17
CA PHE A 11 -11.41 -2.46 -20.66
C PHE A 11 -9.99 -3.05 -20.55
N LEU A 12 -9.66 -3.63 -19.40
CA LEU A 12 -8.38 -4.30 -19.16
C LEU A 12 -8.30 -5.71 -19.78
N ASN A 13 -9.42 -6.22 -20.31
CA ASN A 13 -9.55 -7.59 -20.82
C ASN A 13 -9.13 -8.65 -19.78
N ILE A 14 -9.66 -8.53 -18.56
CA ILE A 14 -9.37 -9.44 -17.43
C ILE A 14 -10.65 -9.98 -16.80
N SER A 15 -10.48 -11.00 -15.96
CA SER A 15 -11.52 -11.45 -15.04
C SER A 15 -11.15 -11.02 -13.63
N LEU A 16 -12.04 -10.32 -12.94
CA LEU A 16 -11.81 -9.88 -11.56
C LEU A 16 -12.36 -10.91 -10.56
N PRO A 17 -11.68 -11.10 -9.42
CA PRO A 17 -12.21 -11.88 -8.31
C PRO A 17 -13.62 -11.44 -7.89
N GLN A 18 -14.46 -12.42 -7.55
CA GLN A 18 -15.86 -12.15 -7.19
C GLN A 18 -15.99 -11.22 -5.97
N GLU A 19 -15.00 -11.22 -5.08
CA GLU A 19 -14.91 -10.34 -3.91
C GLU A 19 -14.81 -8.87 -4.31
N ILE A 20 -13.93 -8.52 -5.25
CA ILE A 20 -13.81 -7.16 -5.81
C ILE A 20 -15.13 -6.76 -6.47
N MET A 21 -15.70 -7.67 -7.27
CA MET A 21 -16.98 -7.45 -7.95
C MET A 21 -18.15 -7.24 -6.98
N ASN A 22 -18.08 -7.81 -5.76
CA ASN A 22 -19.13 -7.74 -4.75
C ASN A 22 -19.02 -6.50 -3.87
N ALA A 23 -17.81 -5.98 -3.60
CA ALA A 23 -17.60 -4.82 -2.74
C ALA A 23 -18.41 -3.58 -3.19
N PHE A 24 -18.69 -3.46 -4.48
CA PHE A 24 -19.47 -2.34 -5.06
C PHE A 24 -20.92 -2.67 -5.38
N LYS A 25 -21.35 -3.91 -5.12
CA LYS A 25 -22.78 -4.21 -5.12
C LYS A 25 -23.47 -3.65 -3.88
N ASP A 26 -22.71 -3.20 -2.88
CA ASP A 26 -23.26 -2.55 -1.70
C ASP A 26 -23.86 -1.18 -2.11
N PRO A 27 -25.20 -1.03 -2.09
CA PRO A 27 -25.84 0.20 -2.50
C PRO A 27 -25.58 1.35 -1.52
N ILE A 28 -25.01 1.09 -0.34
CA ILE A 28 -24.81 2.10 0.71
C ILE A 28 -23.75 3.11 0.29
N TYR A 29 -22.59 2.67 -0.23
CA TYR A 29 -21.56 3.61 -0.68
C TYR A 29 -22.08 4.51 -1.81
N LEU A 30 -22.73 3.93 -2.82
CA LEU A 30 -23.31 4.68 -3.95
C LEU A 30 -24.40 5.66 -3.51
N LYS A 31 -25.15 5.33 -2.45
CA LYS A 31 -26.17 6.22 -1.87
C LYS A 31 -25.56 7.45 -1.19
N HIS A 32 -24.40 7.30 -0.57
CA HIS A 32 -23.71 8.36 0.18
C HIS A 32 -22.59 9.04 -0.60
N LYS A 33 -22.45 8.77 -1.91
CA LYS A 33 -21.32 9.22 -2.74
C LYS A 33 -21.04 10.73 -2.70
N ASN A 34 -22.06 11.55 -2.44
CA ASN A 34 -21.94 13.02 -2.38
C ASN A 34 -21.66 13.53 -0.96
N ASP A 35 -21.68 12.65 0.03
CA ASP A 35 -21.40 12.97 1.44
C ASP A 35 -19.92 12.76 1.78
N PHE A 36 -19.13 12.19 0.86
CA PHE A 36 -17.72 11.87 1.05
C PHE A 36 -16.82 12.97 0.49
N SER A 37 -15.79 13.36 1.25
CA SER A 37 -14.68 14.16 0.73
C SER A 37 -13.88 13.41 -0.34
N ILE A 38 -13.91 12.08 -0.30
CA ILE A 38 -13.23 11.18 -1.23
C ILE A 38 -14.29 10.47 -2.06
N ARG A 39 -14.46 10.91 -3.31
CA ARG A 39 -15.53 10.47 -4.21
C ARG A 39 -15.05 9.43 -5.20
N LEU A 40 -15.99 8.60 -5.67
CA LEU A 40 -15.74 7.67 -6.77
C LEU A 40 -15.63 8.43 -8.11
N LEU A 41 -14.68 8.02 -8.93
CA LEU A 41 -14.55 8.46 -10.32
C LEU A 41 -15.62 7.79 -11.19
N SER A 42 -16.07 8.51 -12.22
CA SER A 42 -16.76 7.90 -13.36
C SER A 42 -15.81 6.97 -14.12
N PHE A 43 -16.36 6.08 -14.96
CA PHE A 43 -15.54 5.18 -15.78
C PHE A 43 -14.64 5.97 -16.73
N GLU A 44 -15.15 7.04 -17.31
CA GLU A 44 -14.41 7.93 -18.20
C GLU A 44 -13.25 8.62 -17.47
N GLU A 45 -13.50 9.24 -16.31
CA GLU A 45 -12.42 9.85 -15.50
C GLU A 45 -11.37 8.81 -15.08
N ALA A 46 -11.82 7.64 -14.60
CA ALA A 46 -10.92 6.60 -14.12
C ALA A 46 -10.04 6.01 -15.24
N THR A 47 -10.58 5.86 -16.45
CA THR A 47 -9.81 5.40 -17.61
C THR A 47 -8.81 6.44 -18.10
N GLU A 48 -9.16 7.73 -18.09
CA GLU A 48 -8.23 8.81 -18.44
C GLU A 48 -7.03 8.83 -17.47
N VAL A 49 -7.30 8.78 -16.16
CA VAL A 49 -6.22 8.73 -15.15
C VAL A 49 -5.42 7.43 -15.26
N TYR A 50 -6.05 6.29 -15.53
CA TYR A 50 -5.34 5.02 -15.75
C TYR A 50 -4.36 5.10 -16.92
N VAL A 51 -4.78 5.68 -18.06
CA VAL A 51 -3.91 5.82 -19.24
C VAL A 51 -2.69 6.69 -18.91
N TYR A 52 -2.89 7.81 -18.22
CA TYR A 52 -1.78 8.65 -17.74
C TYR A 52 -0.81 7.87 -16.82
N LEU A 53 -1.34 7.18 -15.81
CA LEU A 53 -0.52 6.38 -14.89
C LEU A 53 0.24 5.27 -15.63
N HIS A 54 -0.39 4.66 -16.63
CA HIS A 54 0.21 3.58 -17.41
C HIS A 54 1.31 4.08 -18.35
N GLU A 55 1.03 5.12 -19.14
CA GLU A 55 1.90 5.57 -20.22
C GLU A 55 3.02 6.50 -19.72
N ASP A 56 2.70 7.41 -18.80
CA ASP A 56 3.64 8.46 -18.37
C ASP A 56 4.36 8.09 -17.06
N VAL A 57 3.72 7.30 -16.20
CA VAL A 57 4.22 6.95 -14.86
C VAL A 57 4.64 5.48 -14.75
N ASN A 58 4.38 4.66 -15.79
CA ASN A 58 4.74 3.25 -15.85
C ASN A 58 4.08 2.38 -14.75
N ILE A 59 2.87 2.76 -14.32
CA ILE A 59 2.04 2.04 -13.35
C ILE A 59 0.90 1.37 -14.11
N SER A 60 0.99 0.06 -14.30
CA SER A 60 0.02 -0.69 -15.12
C SER A 60 -0.96 -1.53 -14.29
N GLU A 61 -0.57 -1.88 -13.07
CA GLU A 61 -1.22 -2.86 -12.23
C GLU A 61 -2.35 -2.27 -11.39
N VAL A 62 -2.37 -0.94 -11.23
CA VAL A 62 -3.29 -0.21 -10.36
C VAL A 62 -4.27 0.59 -11.20
N PHE A 63 -5.56 0.47 -10.87
CA PHE A 63 -6.62 1.26 -11.49
C PHE A 63 -7.14 2.30 -10.48
N PRO A 64 -7.08 3.61 -10.81
CA PRO A 64 -7.55 4.67 -9.93
C PRO A 64 -9.09 4.66 -9.86
N LEU A 65 -9.65 4.75 -8.66
CA LEU A 65 -11.10 4.63 -8.47
C LEU A 65 -11.71 5.76 -7.66
N TRP A 66 -10.97 6.32 -6.71
CA TRP A 66 -11.44 7.48 -5.93
C TRP A 66 -10.49 8.65 -6.05
N THR A 67 -11.00 9.84 -5.77
CA THR A 67 -10.25 11.10 -5.78
C THR A 67 -10.74 12.03 -4.68
N ASP A 68 -9.84 12.89 -4.20
CA ASP A 68 -10.15 14.06 -3.36
C ASP A 68 -10.36 15.35 -4.20
N ASP A 69 -10.38 15.22 -5.54
CA ASP A 69 -10.41 16.31 -6.52
C ASP A 69 -9.20 17.26 -6.49
N ASN A 70 -8.11 16.88 -5.80
CA ASN A 70 -6.84 17.62 -5.73
C ASN A 70 -5.65 16.79 -6.25
N SER A 71 -5.89 15.95 -7.26
CA SER A 71 -4.88 15.08 -7.90
C SER A 71 -4.34 13.96 -7.01
N ASN A 72 -5.04 13.60 -5.93
CA ASN A 72 -4.75 12.39 -5.17
C ASN A 72 -5.80 11.33 -5.46
N TYR A 73 -5.37 10.07 -5.58
CA TYR A 73 -6.26 8.98 -5.96
C TYR A 73 -6.14 7.76 -5.07
N VAL A 74 -7.27 7.14 -4.71
CA VAL A 74 -7.23 5.77 -4.18
C VAL A 74 -7.23 4.80 -5.37
N GLY A 75 -6.18 4.00 -5.46
CA GLY A 75 -6.01 2.97 -6.48
C GLY A 75 -6.33 1.58 -5.96
N VAL A 76 -6.80 0.71 -6.86
CA VAL A 76 -6.99 -0.72 -6.59
C VAL A 76 -6.12 -1.52 -7.54
N TYR A 77 -5.34 -2.44 -7.00
CA TYR A 77 -4.59 -3.40 -7.79
C TYR A 77 -5.55 -4.31 -8.56
N MET A 78 -5.48 -4.27 -9.88
CA MET A 78 -6.29 -5.12 -10.78
C MET A 78 -5.49 -6.27 -11.37
N LEU A 79 -4.16 -6.19 -11.33
CA LEU A 79 -3.24 -7.14 -11.93
C LEU A 79 -2.14 -7.57 -10.93
N GLY A 80 -1.61 -8.77 -11.15
CA GLY A 80 -0.47 -9.29 -10.39
C GLY A 80 -0.81 -9.75 -8.97
N PRO A 81 0.22 -10.07 -8.16
CA PRO A 81 0.05 -10.65 -6.82
C PRO A 81 -0.75 -9.79 -5.84
N LEU A 82 -0.79 -8.48 -6.07
CA LEU A 82 -1.45 -7.52 -5.18
C LEU A 82 -2.94 -7.32 -5.50
N THR A 83 -3.48 -8.04 -6.50
CA THR A 83 -4.87 -7.87 -6.98
C THR A 83 -5.89 -7.84 -5.82
N GLY A 84 -6.72 -6.80 -5.80
CA GLY A 84 -7.75 -6.55 -4.78
C GLY A 84 -7.31 -5.71 -3.60
N LYS A 85 -6.00 -5.51 -3.42
CA LYS A 85 -5.47 -4.57 -2.43
C LYS A 85 -5.62 -3.12 -2.92
N VAL A 86 -5.62 -2.21 -1.96
CA VAL A 86 -5.83 -0.79 -2.19
C VAL A 86 -4.56 -0.02 -1.85
N CYS A 87 -4.18 0.95 -2.66
CA CYS A 87 -3.06 1.87 -2.40
C CYS A 87 -3.49 3.32 -2.56
N PHE A 88 -2.65 4.22 -2.09
CA PHE A 88 -2.79 5.65 -2.32
C PHE A 88 -1.85 6.08 -3.45
N ILE A 89 -2.32 6.98 -4.29
CA ILE A 89 -1.57 7.55 -5.41
C ILE A 89 -1.50 9.04 -5.11
N ASP A 90 -0.39 9.43 -4.51
CA ASP A 90 -0.05 10.82 -4.25
C ASP A 90 0.81 11.33 -5.43
N HIS A 91 0.42 12.48 -5.96
CA HIS A 91 1.07 13.08 -7.13
C HIS A 91 2.42 13.73 -6.79
N GLU A 92 2.72 13.99 -5.51
CA GLU A 92 4.01 14.52 -5.06
C GLU A 92 5.04 13.39 -4.86
N GLU A 93 4.62 12.28 -4.25
CA GLU A 93 5.47 11.12 -3.98
C GLU A 93 4.70 9.81 -4.17
N ILE A 94 5.03 9.07 -5.23
CA ILE A 94 4.33 7.84 -5.56
C ILE A 94 4.86 6.68 -4.71
N ASP A 95 4.04 6.27 -3.76
CA ASP A 95 4.20 5.04 -3.00
C ASP A 95 2.94 4.17 -3.13
N LEU A 96 3.00 3.16 -4.00
CA LEU A 96 1.86 2.26 -4.21
C LEU A 96 1.83 1.10 -3.22
N SER A 97 2.57 1.14 -2.11
CA SER A 97 2.44 0.10 -1.09
C SER A 97 0.97 -0.03 -0.65
N PRO A 98 0.46 -1.26 -0.47
CA PRO A 98 -0.90 -1.46 -0.02
C PRO A 98 -1.17 -0.72 1.29
N VAL A 99 -2.28 0.01 1.36
CA VAL A 99 -2.80 0.67 2.58
C VAL A 99 -4.03 -0.02 3.15
N TYR A 100 -4.82 -0.72 2.31
CA TYR A 100 -5.91 -1.60 2.75
C TYR A 100 -5.79 -3.00 2.14
N PRO A 101 -6.17 -4.05 2.88
CA PRO A 101 -6.17 -5.42 2.37
C PRO A 101 -7.18 -5.62 1.24
N HIS A 102 -8.33 -4.94 1.34
CA HIS A 102 -9.44 -5.08 0.42
C HIS A 102 -10.18 -3.76 0.22
N VAL A 103 -10.83 -3.64 -0.94
CA VAL A 103 -11.76 -2.54 -1.25
C VAL A 103 -12.84 -2.37 -0.18
N GLN A 104 -13.42 -3.47 0.32
CA GLN A 104 -14.49 -3.40 1.32
C GLN A 104 -14.04 -2.69 2.60
N THR A 105 -12.77 -2.88 2.99
CA THR A 105 -12.20 -2.24 4.17
C THR A 105 -12.16 -0.72 4.02
N LEU A 106 -11.72 -0.22 2.85
CA LEU A 106 -11.77 1.20 2.53
C LEU A 106 -13.22 1.74 2.56
N ILE A 107 -14.16 1.03 1.92
CA ILE A 107 -15.57 1.45 1.88
C ILE A 107 -16.12 1.59 3.30
N ASN A 108 -15.85 0.63 4.19
CA ASN A 108 -16.26 0.69 5.58
C ASN A 108 -15.65 1.91 6.30
N THR A 109 -14.36 2.18 6.09
CA THR A 109 -13.69 3.37 6.64
C THR A 109 -14.34 4.67 6.19
N LEU A 110 -14.65 4.80 4.90
CA LEU A 110 -15.32 5.99 4.36
C LEU A 110 -16.74 6.14 4.94
N LEU A 111 -17.48 5.04 5.09
CA LEU A 111 -18.81 5.04 5.69
C LEU A 111 -18.80 5.46 7.16
N GLU A 112 -17.78 5.05 7.92
CA GLU A 112 -17.62 5.42 9.33
C GLU A 112 -17.20 6.88 9.51
N SER A 113 -16.45 7.45 8.57
CA SER A 113 -15.97 8.83 8.63
C SER A 113 -16.11 9.55 7.27
N PRO A 114 -17.32 9.97 6.87
CA PRO A 114 -17.54 10.47 5.51
C PRO A 114 -16.78 11.75 5.16
N ALA A 115 -16.61 12.64 6.14
CA ALA A 115 -15.94 13.93 5.95
C ALA A 115 -14.42 13.86 6.15
N ILE A 116 -13.86 12.66 6.32
CA ILE A 116 -12.42 12.49 6.57
C ILE A 116 -11.61 13.00 5.37
N ASP A 117 -10.55 13.73 5.69
CA ASP A 117 -9.61 14.19 4.68
C ASP A 117 -8.72 13.04 4.18
N TRP A 118 -8.21 13.17 2.96
CA TRP A 118 -7.27 12.23 2.34
C TRP A 118 -6.11 11.86 3.26
N TYR A 119 -5.47 12.86 3.87
CA TYR A 119 -4.29 12.68 4.71
C TYR A 119 -4.61 12.05 6.07
N GLU A 120 -5.87 12.11 6.48
CA GLU A 120 -6.35 11.58 7.76
C GLU A 120 -6.93 10.17 7.65
N LEU A 121 -7.08 9.62 6.44
CA LEU A 121 -7.61 8.28 6.24
C LEU A 121 -6.82 7.23 7.04
N PRO A 122 -7.49 6.44 7.91
CA PRO A 122 -6.80 5.45 8.72
C PRO A 122 -6.32 4.30 7.83
N LYS A 123 -5.00 4.07 7.83
CA LYS A 123 -4.34 3.01 7.07
C LYS A 123 -4.39 1.68 7.84
N HIS A 124 -4.60 0.58 7.13
CA HIS A 124 -4.57 -0.78 7.71
C HIS A 124 -3.19 -1.42 7.65
N TYR A 125 -2.36 -0.99 6.70
CA TYR A 125 -0.96 -1.37 6.64
C TYR A 125 -0.03 -0.20 7.04
N PRO A 126 1.13 -0.50 7.66
CA PRO A 126 1.51 -1.82 8.19
C PRO A 126 0.56 -2.30 9.30
N CYS A 127 0.29 -3.61 9.32
CA CYS A 127 -0.72 -4.20 10.21
C CYS A 127 -0.26 -4.16 11.68
N SER A 128 -1.03 -3.49 12.54
CA SER A 128 -0.70 -3.44 13.97
C SER A 128 -0.72 -4.84 14.61
N LYS A 129 0.07 -5.03 15.67
CA LYS A 129 0.18 -6.31 16.38
C LYS A 129 -1.16 -6.83 16.92
N GLU A 130 -2.11 -5.93 17.17
CA GLU A 130 -3.38 -6.17 17.86
C GLU A 130 -4.53 -6.50 16.89
N ASN A 131 -4.39 -6.18 15.60
CA ASN A 131 -5.48 -6.24 14.61
C ASN A 131 -5.18 -7.20 13.46
N ALA A 132 -4.68 -8.39 13.77
CA ALA A 132 -4.27 -9.37 12.77
C ALA A 132 -5.33 -10.47 12.59
N ASP A 133 -6.09 -10.41 11.50
CA ASP A 133 -6.92 -11.53 11.05
C ASP A 133 -6.04 -12.64 10.44
N GLU A 134 -6.12 -13.86 10.97
CA GLU A 134 -5.25 -14.98 10.59
C GLU A 134 -5.37 -15.32 9.09
N LEU A 135 -6.59 -15.23 8.53
CA LEU A 135 -6.80 -15.46 7.11
C LEU A 135 -6.10 -14.39 6.26
N GLN A 136 -6.27 -13.12 6.61
CA GLN A 136 -5.57 -12.01 5.96
C GLN A 136 -4.05 -12.17 6.03
N LEU A 137 -3.51 -12.52 7.20
CA LEU A 137 -2.07 -12.74 7.38
C LEU A 137 -1.55 -13.85 6.45
N GLN A 138 -2.32 -14.94 6.30
CA GLN A 138 -1.93 -16.04 5.43
C GLN A 138 -1.94 -15.63 3.95
N GLN A 139 -2.91 -14.81 3.54
CA GLN A 139 -2.96 -14.22 2.19
C GLN A 139 -1.78 -13.27 1.95
N ASP A 140 -1.43 -12.45 2.93
CA ASP A 140 -0.32 -11.50 2.85
C ASP A 140 1.02 -12.23 2.72
N VAL A 141 1.23 -13.28 3.53
CA VAL A 141 2.42 -14.14 3.42
C VAL A 141 2.53 -14.80 2.04
N ASN A 142 1.41 -15.22 1.45
CA ASN A 142 1.42 -15.80 0.10
C ASN A 142 1.73 -14.73 -0.96
N THR A 143 1.14 -13.55 -0.83
CA THR A 143 1.42 -12.39 -1.69
C THR A 143 2.90 -12.01 -1.65
N ILE A 144 3.50 -11.97 -0.45
CA ILE A 144 4.93 -11.70 -0.25
C ILE A 144 5.79 -12.73 -0.98
N LYS A 145 5.43 -14.03 -0.95
CA LYS A 145 6.18 -15.07 -1.67
C LYS A 145 6.15 -14.83 -3.18
N GLU A 146 5.01 -14.47 -3.74
CA GLU A 146 4.88 -14.16 -5.15
C GLU A 146 5.67 -12.90 -5.55
N LEU A 147 5.62 -11.85 -4.74
CA LEU A 147 6.44 -10.64 -4.95
C LEU A 147 7.94 -10.96 -4.90
N LYS A 148 8.39 -11.80 -3.97
CA LYS A 148 9.78 -12.26 -3.90
C LYS A 148 10.21 -13.04 -5.13
N ILE A 149 9.31 -13.78 -5.77
CA ILE A 149 9.59 -14.42 -7.07
C ILE A 149 9.77 -13.36 -8.16
N LEU A 150 8.90 -12.35 -8.21
CA LEU A 150 9.01 -11.25 -9.18
C LEU A 150 10.33 -10.47 -9.04
N LEU A 151 10.84 -10.29 -7.81
CA LEU A 151 12.14 -9.66 -7.56
C LEU A 151 13.33 -10.40 -8.21
N THR A 152 13.17 -11.65 -8.62
CA THR A 152 14.23 -12.43 -9.29
C THR A 152 14.20 -12.30 -10.82
N GLN A 153 13.26 -11.54 -11.38
CA GLN A 153 13.13 -11.39 -12.83
C GLN A 153 14.29 -10.55 -13.40
N PRO A 154 14.97 -11.01 -14.48
CA PRO A 154 16.12 -10.30 -15.03
C PRO A 154 15.82 -8.90 -15.58
N GLU A 155 14.60 -8.69 -16.08
CA GLU A 155 14.18 -7.44 -16.73
C GLU A 155 13.46 -6.48 -15.77
N LEU A 156 13.60 -6.68 -14.46
CA LEU A 156 12.95 -5.86 -13.45
C LEU A 156 13.60 -4.48 -13.38
N THR A 157 12.81 -3.43 -13.60
CA THR A 157 13.28 -2.04 -13.43
C THR A 157 13.47 -1.71 -11.96
N GLU A 158 14.34 -0.75 -11.66
CA GLU A 158 14.56 -0.28 -10.28
C GLU A 158 13.28 0.27 -9.64
N GLU A 159 12.44 0.95 -10.43
CA GLU A 159 11.13 1.43 -9.97
C GLU A 159 10.23 0.28 -9.52
N LYS A 160 10.09 -0.78 -10.34
CA LYS A 160 9.27 -1.94 -9.97
C LYS A 160 9.89 -2.72 -8.81
N ARG A 161 11.22 -2.81 -8.75
CA ARG A 161 11.95 -3.41 -7.61
C ARG A 161 11.60 -2.69 -6.31
N ALA A 162 11.72 -1.36 -6.27
CA ALA A 162 11.36 -0.57 -5.09
C ALA A 162 9.89 -0.77 -4.69
N HIS A 163 8.97 -0.72 -5.66
CA HIS A 163 7.54 -0.95 -5.42
C HIS A 163 7.24 -2.32 -4.79
N TYR A 164 7.88 -3.39 -5.28
CA TYR A 164 7.72 -4.73 -4.72
C TYR A 164 8.32 -4.83 -3.32
N LEU A 165 9.48 -4.21 -3.08
CA LEU A 165 10.09 -4.17 -1.75
C LEU A 165 9.22 -3.40 -0.75
N PHE A 166 8.66 -2.26 -1.14
CA PHE A 166 7.75 -1.48 -0.30
C PHE A 166 6.49 -2.25 0.03
N SER A 167 5.91 -2.92 -0.97
CA SER A 167 4.75 -3.78 -0.78
C SER A 167 5.06 -4.95 0.14
N ILE A 168 6.22 -5.60 -0.01
CA ILE A 168 6.66 -6.67 0.90
C ILE A 168 6.74 -6.12 2.34
N MET A 169 7.39 -4.97 2.54
CA MET A 169 7.55 -4.38 3.85
C MET A 169 6.22 -3.98 4.50
N ALA A 170 5.29 -3.39 3.73
CA ALA A 170 3.96 -3.02 4.21
C ALA A 170 3.10 -4.24 4.61
N LEU A 171 3.20 -5.34 3.85
CA LEU A 171 2.44 -6.56 4.09
C LEU A 171 3.09 -7.47 5.15
N THR A 172 4.36 -7.24 5.52
CA THR A 172 5.09 -8.15 6.41
C THR A 172 4.48 -8.12 7.81
N PRO A 173 3.96 -9.25 8.31
CA PRO A 173 3.36 -9.28 9.63
C PRO A 173 4.40 -9.13 10.73
N TYR A 174 3.96 -8.69 11.91
CA TYR A 174 4.84 -8.49 13.07
C TYR A 174 5.75 -9.71 13.37
N ALA A 175 5.21 -10.93 13.27
CA ALA A 175 5.95 -12.16 13.52
C ALA A 175 7.15 -12.37 12.58
N HIS A 176 7.14 -11.75 11.39
CA HIS A 176 8.15 -11.89 10.35
C HIS A 176 9.00 -10.63 10.14
N LEU A 177 8.93 -9.64 11.04
CA LEU A 177 9.71 -8.38 10.90
C LEU A 177 11.22 -8.56 10.82
N HIS A 178 11.75 -9.69 11.32
CA HIS A 178 13.16 -10.05 11.13
C HIS A 178 13.55 -10.13 9.65
N GLU A 179 12.61 -10.42 8.75
CA GLU A 179 12.83 -10.45 7.29
C GLU A 179 13.02 -9.06 6.67
N ILE A 180 12.64 -7.98 7.36
CA ILE A 180 12.85 -6.59 6.89
C ILE A 180 14.26 -6.10 7.22
N ILE A 181 14.91 -6.65 8.25
CA ILE A 181 16.24 -6.20 8.71
C ILE A 181 17.27 -6.14 7.56
N PRO A 182 17.36 -7.12 6.64
CA PRO A 182 18.29 -7.04 5.51
C PRO A 182 18.09 -5.81 4.61
N PHE A 183 16.87 -5.26 4.50
CA PHE A 183 16.59 -4.09 3.67
C PHE A 183 17.19 -2.78 4.22
N LEU A 184 17.61 -2.77 5.49
CA LEU A 184 18.40 -1.68 6.07
C LEU A 184 19.79 -1.53 5.43
N GLU A 185 20.25 -2.51 4.66
CA GLU A 185 21.52 -2.47 3.92
C GLU A 185 21.33 -2.21 2.41
N ASP A 186 20.10 -1.99 1.95
CA ASP A 186 19.83 -1.85 0.52
C ASP A 186 20.60 -0.65 -0.08
N SER A 187 21.02 -0.76 -1.33
CA SER A 187 21.71 0.31 -2.06
C SER A 187 20.78 1.47 -2.42
N ASP A 188 19.47 1.30 -2.29
CA ASP A 188 18.47 2.33 -2.48
C ASP A 188 18.10 2.99 -1.15
N MET A 189 18.28 4.31 -1.09
CA MET A 189 18.05 5.08 0.13
C MET A 189 16.58 5.07 0.58
N TRP A 190 15.64 4.94 -0.35
CA TRP A 190 14.21 4.89 -0.04
C TRP A 190 13.78 3.53 0.51
N VAL A 191 14.45 2.45 0.06
CA VAL A 191 14.28 1.12 0.66
C VAL A 191 14.81 1.10 2.09
N GLN A 192 15.98 1.70 2.35
CA GLN A 192 16.50 1.82 3.72
C GLN A 192 15.57 2.61 4.63
N GLU A 193 15.06 3.75 4.14
CA GLU A 193 14.10 4.58 4.85
C GLU A 193 12.84 3.79 5.20
N ARG A 194 12.19 3.18 4.20
CA ARG A 194 10.97 2.42 4.41
C ARG A 194 11.17 1.26 5.38
N ALA A 195 12.29 0.54 5.29
CA ALA A 195 12.62 -0.53 6.23
C ALA A 195 12.72 0.00 7.67
N ALA A 196 13.40 1.13 7.88
CA ALA A 196 13.50 1.76 9.19
C ALA A 196 12.15 2.25 9.72
N GLU A 197 11.31 2.85 8.87
CA GLU A 197 9.98 3.31 9.24
C GLU A 197 9.08 2.18 9.74
N ILE A 198 9.04 1.05 9.03
CA ILE A 198 8.21 -0.11 9.40
C ILE A 198 8.71 -0.72 10.71
N LEU A 199 10.03 -0.92 10.86
CA LEU A 199 10.61 -1.45 12.09
C LEU A 199 10.36 -0.50 13.28
N GLY A 200 10.43 0.81 13.05
CA GLY A 200 10.12 1.85 14.03
C GLY A 200 8.63 1.92 14.40
N PHE A 201 7.73 1.76 13.43
CA PHE A 201 6.28 1.68 13.65
C PHE A 201 5.93 0.55 14.61
N HIS A 202 6.53 -0.63 14.41
CA HIS A 202 6.33 -1.79 15.28
C HIS A 202 7.15 -1.78 16.57
N ARG A 203 7.99 -0.76 16.77
CA ARG A 203 8.94 -0.67 17.89
C ARG A 203 9.76 -1.96 18.03
N TYR A 204 10.25 -2.49 16.91
CA TYR A 204 10.87 -3.81 16.85
C TYR A 204 12.30 -3.81 17.44
N VAL A 205 12.41 -4.12 18.74
CA VAL A 205 13.65 -4.05 19.53
C VAL A 205 14.81 -4.81 18.89
N SER A 206 14.56 -5.97 18.28
CA SER A 206 15.61 -6.79 17.67
C SER A 206 16.34 -6.11 16.50
N ALA A 207 15.79 -5.05 15.91
CA ALA A 207 16.46 -4.26 14.88
C ALA A 207 17.40 -3.17 15.43
N SER A 208 17.44 -2.92 16.75
CA SER A 208 18.13 -1.76 17.34
C SER A 208 19.62 -1.66 16.98
N GLU A 209 20.33 -2.79 16.97
CA GLU A 209 21.75 -2.80 16.58
C GLU A 209 21.92 -2.37 15.12
N LYS A 210 21.11 -2.94 14.23
CA LYS A 210 21.18 -2.63 12.80
C LYS A 210 20.75 -1.20 12.49
N LEU A 211 19.71 -0.70 13.15
CA LEU A 211 19.28 0.70 13.03
C LEU A 211 20.35 1.67 13.53
N ASN A 212 21.05 1.36 14.62
CA ASN A 212 22.19 2.18 15.06
C ASN A 212 23.31 2.21 14.02
N TRP A 213 23.59 1.07 13.37
CA TRP A 213 24.56 1.04 12.29
C TRP A 213 24.13 1.93 11.10
N VAL A 214 22.86 1.86 10.69
CA VAL A 214 22.31 2.69 9.59
C VAL A 214 22.34 4.17 9.95
N LYS A 215 21.99 4.55 11.18
CA LYS A 215 22.05 5.94 11.66
C LYS A 215 23.44 6.57 11.43
N GLU A 216 24.51 5.80 11.63
CA GLU A 216 25.89 6.27 11.46
C GLU A 216 26.39 6.15 10.01
N HIS A 217 26.04 5.05 9.31
CA HIS A 217 26.69 4.65 8.05
C HIS A 217 25.75 4.55 6.83
N GLY A 218 24.44 4.61 7.03
CA GLY A 218 23.43 4.49 5.98
C GLY A 218 23.40 5.67 5.02
N GLN A 219 22.43 5.67 4.11
CA GLN A 219 22.22 6.79 3.18
C GLN A 219 21.42 7.91 3.85
N HIS A 220 21.31 9.08 3.20
CA HIS A 220 20.72 10.28 3.81
C HIS A 220 19.34 10.02 4.46
N ASN A 221 18.40 9.44 3.72
CA ASN A 221 17.07 9.16 4.24
C ASN A 221 17.08 8.02 5.27
N GLY A 222 17.81 6.94 4.97
CA GLY A 222 17.98 5.81 5.89
C GLY A 222 18.51 6.24 7.27
N LYS A 223 19.47 7.19 7.32
CA LYS A 223 19.99 7.75 8.58
C LYS A 223 18.91 8.43 9.39
N THR A 224 18.17 9.35 8.76
CA THR A 224 17.09 10.12 9.39
C THR A 224 15.98 9.18 9.89
N ALA A 225 15.54 8.25 9.05
CA ALA A 225 14.51 7.27 9.39
C ALA A 225 14.96 6.33 10.53
N ALA A 226 16.21 5.86 10.51
CA ALA A 226 16.76 5.02 11.57
C ALA A 226 16.83 5.74 12.92
N GLU A 227 17.18 7.02 12.95
CA GLU A 227 17.15 7.82 14.17
C GLU A 227 15.73 7.92 14.75
N LEU A 228 14.73 8.19 13.90
CA LEU A 228 13.34 8.25 14.31
C LEU A 228 12.82 6.89 14.80
N ALA A 229 13.18 5.81 14.12
CA ALA A 229 12.83 4.45 14.51
C ALA A 229 13.39 4.09 15.90
N LEU A 230 14.66 4.40 16.16
CA LEU A 230 15.30 4.18 17.45
C LEU A 230 14.60 4.95 18.58
N LYS A 231 14.22 6.22 18.35
CA LYS A 231 13.46 7.01 19.34
C LYS A 231 12.12 6.33 19.69
N ARG A 232 11.42 5.74 18.72
CA ARG A 232 10.18 4.99 18.94
C ARG A 232 10.42 3.70 19.75
N ILE A 233 11.50 2.98 19.46
CA ILE A 233 11.88 1.74 20.16
C ILE A 233 12.27 2.04 21.62
N GLU A 234 13.01 3.12 21.89
CA GLU A 234 13.40 3.51 23.25
C GLU A 234 12.21 3.79 24.17
N ILE A 235 11.09 4.28 23.62
CA ILE A 235 9.85 4.49 24.39
C ILE A 235 9.26 3.14 24.85
N GLU A 236 9.34 2.11 24.00
CA GLU A 236 8.86 0.76 24.36
C GLU A 236 9.67 0.15 25.51
N LEU A 237 10.99 0.33 25.51
CA LEU A 237 11.87 -0.21 26.55
C LEU A 237 11.70 0.44 27.92
N LYS A 238 11.02 1.60 27.99
CA LYS A 238 10.76 2.35 29.22
C LYS A 238 9.37 2.08 29.82
N ASN A 239 8.49 1.42 29.08
CA ASN A 239 7.13 1.05 29.52
C ASN A 239 7.09 -0.42 29.96
#